data_AF-A0A2U1PF07-F1
#
_entry.id   AF-A0A2U1PF07-F1
#
_cell.length_a   1.000
_cell.length_b   1.000
_cell.length_c   1.000
_cell.angle_alpha   90.00
_cell.angle_beta   90.00
_cell.angle_gamma   90.00
#
_symmetry.space_group_name_H-M   'P 1'
#
loop_
_entity.id
_entity.type
_entity.pdbx_description
1 polymer ?
#
loop_
_entity_poly.entity_id
_entity_poly.type
_entity_poly.pdbx_seq_one_letter_code
_entity_poly.pdbx_strand_id
1 'polypeptide(L)' 'METENYSSAITLHPEIIDGRPGTLVIESFMVDVPEGNTTEETCYFVEALIKCNLKSLADVSERLTVQDHTDSLIQV' A
#
# COMPACT_ATOMS: atom_id res chain seq x y z
N MET A 1 -20.72 -6.33 0.73
CA MET A 1 -19.79 -7.35 0.22
C MET A 1 -18.99 -7.82 1.41
N GLU A 2 -19.29 -9.01 1.90
CA GLU A 2 -18.49 -9.66 2.93
C GLU A 2 -17.36 -10.39 2.19
N THR A 3 -16.10 -10.09 2.53
CA THR A 3 -14.95 -10.79 1.95
C THR A 3 -14.62 -11.94 2.89
N GLU A 4 -14.96 -13.15 2.49
CA GLU A 4 -14.61 -14.34 3.24
C GLU A 4 -13.19 -14.82 2.88
N ASN A 5 -12.49 -15.38 3.88
CA ASN A 5 -11.15 -15.95 3.74
C ASN A 5 -10.12 -15.00 3.10
N TYR A 6 -10.26 -13.69 3.34
CA TYR A 6 -9.26 -12.71 2.92
C TYR A 6 -7.93 -12.93 3.65
N SER A 7 -6.85 -13.02 2.88
CA SER A 7 -5.48 -13.04 3.39
C SER A 7 -4.61 -12.15 2.49
N SER A 8 -3.80 -11.27 3.09
CA SER A 8 -2.81 -10.51 2.34
C SER A 8 -1.43 -10.57 2.97
N ALA A 9 -0.43 -10.34 2.13
CA ALA A 9 0.97 -10.22 2.50
C ALA A 9 1.57 -8.99 1.83
N ILE A 10 2.28 -8.20 2.62
CA ILE A 10 3.01 -7.01 2.15
C ILE A 10 4.50 -7.30 2.22
N THR A 11 5.21 -6.98 1.14
CA THR A 11 6.67 -7.01 1.09
C THR A 11 7.22 -5.63 0.74
N LEU A 12 8.38 -5.31 1.30
CA LEU A 12 9.04 -4.03 1.15
C LEU A 12 10.46 -4.26 0.65
N HIS A 13 10.86 -3.51 -0.37
CA HIS A 13 12.17 -3.63 -1.00
C HIS A 13 12.79 -2.24 -1.19
N PRO A 14 14.06 -2.03 -0.82
CA PRO A 14 14.78 -0.82 -1.21
C PRO A 14 14.89 -0.75 -2.74
N GLU A 15 14.61 0.40 -3.34
CA GLU A 15 14.60 0.58 -4.80
C GLU A 15 14.98 2.01 -5.19
N ILE A 16 15.38 2.24 -6.44
CA ILE A 16 15.54 3.59 -7.00
C ILE A 16 14.29 3.98 -7.78
N ILE A 17 13.53 4.95 -7.27
CA ILE A 17 12.29 5.45 -7.86
C ILE A 17 12.52 6.89 -8.32
N ASP A 18 12.31 7.16 -9.61
CA ASP A 18 12.55 8.48 -10.23
C ASP A 18 13.93 9.09 -9.89
N GLY A 19 14.96 8.23 -9.81
CA GLY A 19 16.34 8.62 -9.52
C GLY A 19 16.63 8.91 -8.04
N ARG A 20 15.70 8.63 -7.13
CA ARG A 20 15.88 8.79 -5.68
C ARG A 20 15.76 7.45 -4.95
N PRO A 21 16.47 7.24 -3.83
CA PRO A 21 16.23 6.10 -2.96
C PRO A 21 14.78 6.12 -2.45
N GLY A 22 14.11 4.98 -2.58
CA GLY A 22 12.74 4.79 -2.13
C GLY A 22 12.49 3.35 -1.71
N THR A 23 11.24 3.06 -1.38
CA THR A 23 10.78 1.72 -1.00
C THR A 23 9.71 1.27 -1.97
N LEU A 24 9.96 0.18 -2.68
CA LEU A 24 8.95 -0.53 -3.45
C LEU A 24 8.11 -1.37 -2.47
N VAL A 25 6.82 -1.08 -2.40
CA VAL A 25 5.85 -1.83 -1.58
C VAL A 25 4.96 -2.66 -2.51
N ILE A 26 4.88 -3.95 -2.23
CA ILE A 26 4.04 -4.90 -2.98
C ILE A 26 3.09 -5.57 -2.01
N GLU A 27 1.79 -5.46 -2.26
CA GLU A 27 0.76 -6.22 -1.54
C GLU A 27 0.15 -7.27 -2.46
N SER A 28 0.21 -8.54 -2.02
CA SER A 28 -0.47 -9.66 -2.65
C SER A 28 -1.63 -10.10 -1.77
N PHE A 29 -2.74 -10.51 -2.37
CA PHE A 29 -3.91 -10.99 -1.64
C PHE A 29 -4.48 -12.28 -2.23
N MET A 30 -5.21 -13.00 -1.39
CA MET A 30 -6.08 -14.10 -1.74
C MET A 30 -7.42 -13.85 -1.06
N VAL A 31 -8.51 -14.07 -1.78
CA VAL A 31 -9.87 -13.86 -1.29
C VAL A 31 -10.81 -14.80 -2.04
N ASP A 32 -11.84 -15.27 -1.37
CA ASP A 32 -12.90 -16.02 -2.02
C ASP A 32 -13.80 -15.08 -2.83
N VAL A 33 -14.37 -15.61 -3.92
CA VAL A 33 -15.38 -14.90 -4.71
C VAL A 33 -16.74 -15.23 -4.11
N PRO A 34 -17.47 -14.26 -3.52
CA PRO A 34 -18.79 -14.51 -2.94
C PRO A 34 -19.79 -15.00 -3.99
N GLU A 35 -20.77 -15.80 -3.57
CA GLU A 35 -21.84 -16.25 -4.46
C GLU A 35 -22.57 -15.05 -5.09
N GLY A 36 -22.74 -15.11 -6.41
CA GLY A 36 -23.39 -14.05 -7.19
C GLY A 36 -22.44 -12.95 -7.69
N ASN A 37 -21.16 -12.97 -7.30
CA ASN A 37 -20.15 -12.06 -7.85
C ASN A 37 -19.27 -12.75 -8.89
N THR A 38 -18.74 -11.98 -9.83
CA THR A 38 -17.65 -12.41 -10.70
C THR A 38 -16.29 -12.23 -10.02
N THR A 39 -15.27 -12.90 -10.56
CA THR A 39 -13.88 -12.73 -10.09
C THR A 39 -13.41 -11.31 -10.34
N GLU A 40 -13.74 -10.74 -11.50
CA GLU A 40 -13.36 -9.40 -11.91
C GLU A 40 -13.94 -8.33 -10.97
N GLU A 41 -15.23 -8.43 -10.62
CA GLU A 41 -15.86 -7.50 -9.67
C GLU A 41 -15.21 -7.59 -8.28
N THR A 42 -14.93 -8.81 -7.82
CA THR A 42 -14.30 -9.05 -6.52
C THR A 42 -12.88 -8.51 -6.49
N CYS A 43 -12.06 -8.83 -7.49
CA CYS A 43 -10.71 -8.33 -7.63
C CYS A 43 -10.70 -6.80 -7.75
N TYR A 44 -11.58 -6.21 -8.56
CA TYR A 44 -11.65 -4.76 -8.72
C TYR A 44 -11.89 -4.05 -7.39
N PHE A 45 -12.83 -4.55 -6.58
CA PHE A 45 -13.12 -3.95 -5.28
C PHE A 45 -11.93 -4.07 -4.31
N VAL A 46 -11.33 -5.25 -4.21
CA VAL A 46 -10.18 -5.49 -3.32
C VAL A 46 -8.94 -4.70 -3.77
N GLU A 47 -8.66 -4.69 -5.07
CA GLU A 47 -7.57 -3.89 -5.63
C GLU A 47 -7.76 -2.40 -5.39
N ALA A 48 -8.98 -1.88 -5.50
CA ALA A 48 -9.26 -0.48 -5.24
C ALA A 48 -8.93 -0.13 -3.77
N LEU A 49 -9.29 -1.00 -2.82
CA LEU A 49 -8.96 -0.82 -1.41
C LEU A 49 -7.45 -0.87 -1.16
N ILE A 50 -6.76 -1.88 -1.71
CA ILE A 50 -5.30 -2.01 -1.60
C ILE A 50 -4.59 -0.78 -2.19
N LYS A 51 -5.01 -0.32 -3.38
CA LYS A 51 -4.44 0.89 -4.03
C LYS A 51 -4.64 2.13 -3.16
N CYS A 52 -5.81 2.31 -2.55
CA CYS A 52 -6.06 3.39 -1.61
C CYS A 52 -5.14 3.30 -0.38
N ASN A 53 -4.99 2.11 0.19
CA ASN A 53 -4.12 1.89 1.36
C ASN A 53 -2.66 2.17 1.05
N LEU A 54 -2.13 1.64 -0.07
CA LEU A 54 -0.74 1.85 -0.48
C LEU A 54 -0.46 3.31 -0.82
N LYS A 55 -1.42 4.01 -1.44
CA LYS A 55 -1.31 5.47 -1.68
C LYS A 55 -1.21 6.23 -0.35
N SER A 56 -2.11 5.95 0.59
CA SER A 56 -2.10 6.57 1.92
C SER A 56 -0.80 6.26 2.68
N LEU A 57 -0.31 5.03 2.59
CA LEU A 57 0.95 4.61 3.20
C LEU A 57 2.14 5.38 2.62
N ALA A 58 2.20 5.57 1.30
CA ALA A 58 3.21 6.40 0.66
C ALA A 58 3.13 7.85 1.16
N ASP A 59 1.94 8.47 1.10
CA ASP A 59 1.72 9.85 1.52
C ASP A 59 2.15 10.09 2.99
N VAL A 60 1.83 9.15 3.90
CA VAL A 60 2.24 9.24 5.31
C VAL A 60 3.75 9.03 5.48
N SER A 61 4.33 8.03 4.81
CA SER A 61 5.76 7.70 4.96
C SER A 61 6.67 8.80 4.40
N GLU A 62 6.30 9.39 3.27
CA GLU A 62 7.02 10.53 2.69
C GLU A 62 6.97 11.75 3.61
N ARG A 63 5.79 12.04 4.19
CA ARG A 63 5.64 13.13 5.16
C ARG A 63 6.49 12.93 6.42
N LEU A 64 6.54 11.71 6.94
CA LEU A 64 7.38 11.38 8.09
C LEU A 64 8.88 11.55 7.77
N THR A 65 9.29 11.19 6.55
CA THR A 65 10.67 11.40 6.08
C THR A 65 11.02 12.89 6.03
N VAL A 66 10.12 13.73 5.52
CA VAL A 66 10.31 15.19 5.49
C VAL A 66 10.34 15.78 6.91
N GLN A 67 9.46 15.32 7.81
CA GLN A 67 9.42 15.79 9.20
C GLN A 67 10.69 15.46 9.97
N ASP A 68 11.22 14.25 9.83
CA ASP A 68 12.47 13.82 10.45
C ASP A 68 13.65 14.71 10.02
N HIS A 69 13.68 15.10 8.73
CA HIS A 69 14.66 16.07 8.23
C HIS A 69 14.44 17.48 8.77
N THR A 70 13.20 17.95 8.87
CA THR A 70 12.95 19.29 9.42
C THR A 70 13.32 19.36 10.89
N ASP A 71 12.92 18.37 11.72
CA ASP A 71 13.21 18.35 13.15
C ASP A 71 14.73 18.29 13.42
N SER A 72 15.47 17.56 12.59
CA SER A 72 16.94 17.54 12.63
C SER A 72 17.60 18.88 12.29
N LEU A 73 16.94 19.75 11.50
CA LEU A 73 17.47 21.06 11.10
C LEU A 73 17.13 22.19 12.09
N ILE A 74 16.10 22.04 12.94
CA ILE A 74 15.70 23.05 13.94
C ILE A 74 16.41 22.87 15.28
N GLN A 75 17.20 21.80 15.45
CA GLN A 75 17.90 21.48 16.69
C GLN A 75 19.37 21.94 16.73
N VAL A 76 19.70 23.05 16.04
CA VAL A 76 21.04 23.69 16.03
C VAL A 76 21.05 25.03 16.74
#